data_AF-A0A8J3DNM6-F1
#
_entry.id   AF-A0A8J3DNM6-F1
#
_cell.length_a   1.000
_cell.length_b   1.000
_cell.length_c   1.000
_cell.angle_alpha   90.00
_cell.angle_beta   90.00
_cell.angle_gamma   90.00
#
_symmetry.space_group_name_H-M   'P 1'
#
loop_
_entity.id
_entity.type
_entity.pdbx_description
1 polymer ?
#
loop_
_entity_poly.entity_id
_entity_poly.type
_entity_poly.pdbx_seq_one_letter_code
_entity_poly.pdbx_strand_id
1 'polypeptide(L)'
;MIGENFWVGLWEARASQYERIIVDDCRFPNEAAAVRRLGGAIVKLEGRRGVYSGHASERFDFFADAVVTNDRGIRGLICSVVEALAA
;
A
#
# COMPACT_ATOMS: atom_id res chain seq x y z
N MET A 1 -18.71 18.43 -2.11
CA MET A 1 -17.48 17.67 -2.42
C MET A 1 -16.74 17.44 -1.11
N ILE A 2 -16.25 16.22 -0.87
CA ILE A 2 -15.46 15.89 0.33
C ILE A 2 -14.00 16.28 0.07
N GLY A 3 -13.27 16.72 1.08
CA GLY A 3 -11.88 17.14 0.93
C GLY A 3 -10.94 15.98 0.55
N GLU A 4 -9.88 16.28 -0.21
CA GLU A 4 -8.90 15.31 -0.74
C GLU A 4 -8.27 14.44 0.35
N ASN A 5 -8.06 15.00 1.55
CA ASN A 5 -7.45 14.32 2.69
C ASN A 5 -8.45 13.80 3.72
N PHE A 6 -9.75 13.76 3.39
CA PHE A 6 -10.76 13.32 4.35
C PHE A 6 -10.52 11.90 4.84
N TRP A 7 -10.30 10.95 3.93
CA TRP A 7 -10.04 9.55 4.28
C TRP A 7 -8.67 9.36 4.93
N VAL A 8 -7.65 10.05 4.40
CA VAL A 8 -6.30 10.03 4.95
C VAL A 8 -6.28 10.53 6.39
N GLY A 9 -6.94 11.65 6.69
CA GLY A 9 -6.97 12.20 8.04
C GLY A 9 -7.71 11.31 9.04
N LEU A 10 -8.83 10.69 8.62
CA LEU A 10 -9.54 9.71 9.46
C LEU A 10 -8.70 8.47 9.74
N TRP A 11 -8.01 7.96 8.71
CA TRP A 11 -7.11 6.81 8.85
C TRP A 11 -5.92 7.16 9.74
N GLU A 12 -5.22 8.28 9.52
CA GLU A 12 -4.07 8.71 10.30
C GLU A 12 -4.40 8.87 11.79
N ALA A 13 -5.56 9.45 12.11
CA ALA A 13 -6.00 9.63 13.49
C ALA A 13 -6.19 8.30 14.23
N ARG A 14 -6.64 7.25 13.52
CA ARG A 14 -6.78 5.91 14.08
C ARG A 14 -5.45 5.15 14.09
N ALA A 15 -4.70 5.24 12.99
CA ALA A 15 -3.42 4.58 12.78
C ALA A 15 -2.43 4.96 13.89
N SER A 16 -2.35 6.25 14.23
CA SER A 16 -1.43 6.80 15.25
C SER A 16 -1.65 6.24 16.67
N GLN A 17 -2.70 5.45 16.92
CA GLN A 17 -2.97 4.79 18.20
C GLN A 17 -2.32 3.41 18.33
N TYR A 18 -1.67 2.91 17.27
CA TYR A 18 -1.11 1.57 17.21
C TYR A 18 0.37 1.60 16.81
N GLU A 19 1.13 0.58 17.21
CA GLU A 19 2.56 0.45 16.86
C GLU A 19 2.79 -0.30 15.53
N ARG A 20 1.86 -1.19 15.15
CA ARG A 20 1.97 -2.03 13.94
C ARG A 20 0.69 -1.95 13.14
N ILE A 21 0.78 -1.42 11.93
CA ILE A 21 -0.36 -1.02 11.11
C ILE A 21 -0.14 -1.53 9.70
N ILE A 22 -1.22 -1.99 9.07
CA ILE A 22 -1.28 -2.31 7.65
C ILE A 22 -2.43 -1.49 7.07
N VAL A 23 -2.16 -0.85 5.93
CA VAL A 23 -3.18 -0.29 5.04
C VAL A 23 -3.08 -1.04 3.73
N ASP A 24 -4.12 -1.81 3.41
CA ASP A 24 -4.14 -2.73 2.27
C ASP A 24 -4.73 -2.08 1.01
N ASP A 25 -5.36 -0.92 1.13
CA ASP A 25 -6.07 -0.22 0.07
C ASP A 25 -5.44 1.13 -0.36
N CYS A 26 -4.13 1.30 -0.17
CA CYS A 26 -3.39 2.49 -0.63
C CYS A 26 -3.38 2.61 -2.16
N ARG A 27 -4.05 3.63 -2.69
CA ARG A 27 -4.35 3.83 -4.12
C ARG A 27 -3.98 5.21 -4.64
N PHE A 28 -3.81 6.19 -3.76
CA PHE A 28 -3.52 7.58 -4.13
C PHE A 28 -2.18 8.10 -3.55
N PRO A 29 -1.54 9.08 -4.21
CA PRO A 29 -0.26 9.63 -3.74
C PRO A 29 -0.31 10.23 -2.33
N ASN A 30 -1.43 10.84 -1.93
CA ASN A 30 -1.59 11.41 -0.60
C ASN A 30 -1.69 10.34 0.51
N GLU A 31 -2.25 9.17 0.21
CA GLU A 31 -2.25 8.01 1.10
C GLU A 31 -0.83 7.46 1.27
N ALA A 32 -0.09 7.30 0.17
CA ALA A 32 1.29 6.84 0.21
C ALA A 32 2.20 7.83 0.97
N ALA A 33 1.94 9.14 0.84
CA ALA A 33 2.64 10.16 1.60
C ALA A 33 2.34 10.07 3.10
N ALA A 34 1.09 9.78 3.49
CA ALA A 34 0.71 9.60 4.89
C ALA A 34 1.38 8.37 5.52
N VAL A 35 1.42 7.24 4.82
CA VAL A 35 2.16 6.04 5.27
C VAL A 35 3.62 6.38 5.55
N ARG A 36 4.29 7.09 4.63
CA ARG A 36 5.68 7.52 4.81
C ARG A 36 5.88 8.50 5.97
N ARG A 37 4.94 9.45 6.19
CA ARG A 37 4.98 10.37 7.34
C ARG A 37 4.91 9.63 8.68
N LEU A 38 4.15 8.54 8.74
CA LEU A 38 4.05 7.69 9.93
C LEU A 38 5.24 6.72 10.09
N GLY A 39 6.26 6.83 9.23
CA GLY A 39 7.45 5.98 9.27
C GLY A 39 7.26 4.59 8.64
N GLY A 40 6.17 4.39 7.89
CA GLY A 40 5.92 3.16 7.16
C GLY A 40 6.59 3.12 5.78
N ALA A 41 6.47 1.96 5.13
CA ALA A 41 6.95 1.70 3.78
C ALA A 41 5.80 1.23 2.86
N ILE A 42 5.94 1.48 1.57
CA ILE A 42 4.99 1.07 0.52
C ILE A 42 5.47 -0.23 -0.12
N VAL A 43 4.68 -1.29 0.03
CA VAL A 43 4.94 -2.59 -0.62
C VAL A 43 3.90 -2.81 -1.72
N LYS A 44 4.37 -2.96 -2.97
CA LYS A 44 3.50 -3.24 -4.12
C LYS A 44 3.46 -4.74 -4.40
N LEU A 45 2.25 -5.29 -4.47
CA LEU A 45 2.04 -6.67 -4.93
C LEU A 45 1.74 -6.69 -6.43
N GLU A 46 2.50 -7.49 -7.19
CA GLU A 46 2.34 -7.65 -8.64
C GLU A 46 2.23 -9.12 -9.06
N GLY A 47 2.02 -9.40 -10.35
CA GLY A 47 2.09 -10.75 -10.92
C GLY A 47 0.74 -11.39 -11.25
N ARG A 48 -0.35 -10.98 -10.59
CA ARG A 48 -1.72 -11.28 -11.05
C ARG A 48 -2.28 -10.05 -11.76
N ARG A 49 -2.54 -10.15 -13.06
CA ARG A 49 -3.25 -9.08 -13.79
C ARG A 49 -4.67 -9.00 -13.23
N GLY A 50 -4.99 -7.88 -12.59
CA GLY A 50 -6.37 -7.48 -12.35
C GLY A 50 -7.05 -7.07 -13.66
N VAL A 51 -8.37 -6.94 -13.64
CA VAL A 51 -9.10 -6.28 -14.73
C VAL A 51 -8.68 -4.81 -14.73
N TYR A 52 -8.02 -4.36 -15.79
CA TYR A 52 -7.70 -2.94 -15.95
C TYR A 52 -9.00 -2.16 -16.05
N SER A 53 -9.28 -1.33 -15.06
CA SER A 53 -10.36 -0.35 -15.13
C SER A 53 -9.75 1.03 -15.29
N GLY A 54 -10.32 1.89 -16.14
CA GLY A 54 -9.84 3.25 -16.36
C GLY A 54 -10.05 4.21 -15.18
N HIS A 55 -10.44 3.69 -14.01
CA HIS A 55 -10.63 4.50 -12.81
C HIS A 55 -9.29 5.01 -12.27
N ALA A 56 -9.30 6.25 -11.78
CA ALA A 56 -8.10 6.92 -11.26
C ALA A 56 -7.39 6.13 -10.14
N SER A 57 -8.14 5.34 -9.35
CA SER A 57 -7.66 4.50 -8.24
C SER A 57 -6.88 3.24 -8.68
N GLU A 58 -6.90 2.91 -9.98
CA GLU A 58 -6.15 1.78 -10.53
C GLU A 58 -4.83 2.22 -11.19
N ARG A 59 -4.51 3.52 -11.15
CA ARG A 59 -3.28 4.06 -11.75
C ARG A 59 -2.05 3.87 -10.88
N PHE A 60 -2.22 3.88 -9.55
CA PHE A 60 -1.13 3.77 -8.57
C PHE A 60 0.06 4.70 -8.91
N ASP A 61 -0.22 6.01 -9.07
CA ASP A 61 0.75 7.01 -9.55
C ASP A 61 1.71 7.47 -8.43
N PHE A 62 2.41 6.52 -7.83
CA PHE A 62 3.40 6.73 -6.77
C PHE A 62 4.40 5.57 -6.73
N PHE A 63 5.58 5.83 -6.15
CA PHE A 63 6.62 4.81 -6.01
C PHE A 63 6.34 3.86 -4.86
N ALA A 64 6.68 2.59 -5.05
CA ALA A 64 6.77 1.60 -3.99
C ALA A 64 8.22 1.50 -3.51
N ASP A 65 8.40 1.24 -2.22
CA ASP A 65 9.71 1.05 -1.61
C ASP A 65 10.18 -0.42 -1.77
N ALA A 66 9.23 -1.36 -1.88
CA ALA A 66 9.49 -2.74 -2.27
C ALA A 66 8.41 -3.27 -3.23
N VAL A 67 8.80 -4.21 -4.10
CA VAL A 67 7.87 -4.91 -5.01
C VAL A 67 7.93 -6.40 -4.71
N VAL A 68 6.77 -7.00 -4.46
CA VAL A 68 6.59 -8.43 -4.24
C VAL A 68 5.82 -9.02 -5.41
N THR A 69 6.48 -9.90 -6.17
CA THR A 69 5.87 -10.60 -7.31
C THR A 69 5.19 -11.89 -6.86
N ASN A 70 3.93 -12.08 -7.25
CA ASN A 70 3.13 -13.28 -6.99
C ASN A 70 3.26 -14.29 -8.14
N ASP A 71 4.38 -15.01 -8.19
CA ASP A 71 4.77 -15.93 -9.27
C ASP A 71 5.13 -17.36 -8.80
N ARG A 72 5.32 -17.57 -7.48
CA ARG A 72 5.83 -18.85 -6.91
C ARG A 72 4.84 -19.59 -5.99
N GLY A 73 3.54 -19.40 -6.21
CA GLY A 73 2.49 -19.98 -5.36
C GLY A 73 2.48 -19.40 -3.93
N ILE A 74 1.62 -19.93 -3.06
CA ILE A 74 1.36 -19.31 -1.74
C ILE A 74 2.59 -19.27 -0.83
N ARG A 75 3.39 -20.35 -0.79
CA ARG A 75 4.61 -20.39 0.03
C ARG A 75 5.65 -19.39 -0.47
N GLY A 76 5.84 -19.33 -1.78
CA GLY A 76 6.76 -18.37 -2.39
C GLY A 76 6.36 -16.93 -2.12
N LEU A 77 5.05 -16.63 -2.21
CA LEU A 77 4.52 -15.31 -1.89
C LEU A 77 4.77 -14.93 -0.42
N ILE A 78 4.51 -15.84 0.52
CA ILE A 78 4.76 -15.61 1.95
C ILE A 78 6.24 -15.30 2.19
N CYS A 79 7.17 -16.08 1.61
CA CYS A 79 8.60 -15.82 1.73
C CYS A 79 8.98 -14.42 1.21
N SER A 80 8.51 -14.05 0.01
CA SER A 80 8.81 -12.75 -0.57
C SER A 80 8.28 -11.57 0.26
N VAL A 81 7.11 -11.71 0.89
CA VAL A 81 6.56 -10.68 1.80
C VAL A 81 7.43 -10.54 3.04
N VAL A 82 7.86 -11.65 3.65
CA VAL A 82 8.75 -11.62 4.83
C VAL A 82 10.08 -10.94 4.50
N GLU A 83 10.67 -11.23 3.34
CA GLU A 83 11.89 -10.59 2.87
C GLU A 83 11.71 -9.08 2.67
N ALA A 84 10.60 -8.66 2.07
CA ALA A 84 10.31 -7.24 1.83
C ALA A 84 10.07 -6.43 3.12
N LEU A 85 9.57 -7.06 4.18
CA LEU A 85 9.32 -6.40 5.47
C LEU A 85 10.54 -6.39 6.41
N ALA A 86 11.62 -7.09 6.04
CA ALA A 86 12.86 -7.17 6.83
C ALA A 86 13.97 -6.23 6.35
N ALA A 87 13.77 -5.54 5.22
CA ALA A 87 14.69 -4.57 4.62
C ALA A 87 14.49 -3.16 5.20
#